data_AF-B4CWW7-F1
#
_entry.id   AF-B4CWW7-F1
#
_cell.length_a   1.000
_cell.length_b   1.000
_cell.length_c   1.000
_cell.angle_alpha   90.00
_cell.angle_beta   90.00
_cell.angle_gamma   90.00
#
_symmetry.space_group_name_H-M   'P 1'
#
loop_
_entity.id
_entity.type
_entity.pdbx_description
1 polymer ?
#
loop_
_entity_poly.entity_id
_entity_poly.type
_entity_poly.pdbx_seq_one_letter_code
_entity_poly.pdbx_strand_id
1 'polypeptide(L)'
;MDTKIFHSEFAYGFYFGCIFLVITCYNYLKLKSELSRFRRHLSDKLEIEADTMKKIKAEQEALRKENETLRVKVNALNEIPDRKLQRDLEVYARAEKRMLINAPGFAPAWETAKSDAHTELAEEEAGRQAPKRIFARLFGGGNSTTAALPGRENGTHIAESEPAKSTADH
;
A
#
# COMPACT_ATOMS: atom_id res chain seq x y z
N MET A 1 28.94 93.17 -8.33
CA MET A 1 28.54 91.84 -8.83
C MET A 1 27.23 92.02 -9.56
N ASP A 2 27.27 91.92 -10.88
CA ASP A 2 26.26 92.46 -11.79
C ASP A 2 24.96 91.67 -11.77
N THR A 3 24.01 92.12 -10.95
CA THR A 3 22.62 91.63 -10.91
C THR A 3 21.90 91.72 -12.27
N LYS A 4 22.41 92.53 -13.20
CA LYS A 4 21.89 92.66 -14.57
C LYS A 4 22.19 91.45 -15.46
N ILE A 5 23.27 90.70 -15.21
CA ILE A 5 23.61 89.51 -16.03
C ILE A 5 22.60 88.38 -15.80
N PHE A 6 22.11 88.26 -14.56
CA PHE A 6 21.16 87.24 -14.14
C PHE A 6 19.71 87.52 -14.58
N HIS A 7 19.39 88.77 -14.96
CA HIS A 7 18.07 89.17 -15.46
C HIS A 7 18.00 89.30 -17.00
N SER A 8 19.05 88.86 -17.70
CA SER A 8 19.03 88.83 -19.16
C SER A 8 18.02 87.80 -19.67
N GLU A 9 17.41 88.08 -20.83
CA GLU A 9 16.46 87.18 -21.52
C GLU A 9 17.06 85.78 -21.75
N PHE A 10 18.38 85.68 -21.90
CA PHE A 10 19.12 84.42 -22.02
C PHE A 10 19.16 83.60 -20.72
N ALA A 11 19.30 84.26 -19.56
CA ALA A 11 19.34 83.58 -18.26
C ALA A 11 18.02 82.86 -17.95
N TYR A 12 16.89 83.47 -18.28
CA TYR A 12 15.58 82.83 -18.14
C TYR A 12 15.45 81.56 -18.99
N GLY A 13 15.92 81.58 -20.24
CA GLY A 13 15.95 80.39 -21.10
C GLY A 13 16.79 79.26 -20.52
N PHE A 14 17.95 79.59 -19.93
CA PHE A 14 18.79 78.61 -19.24
C PHE A 14 18.10 78.02 -18.01
N TYR A 15 17.44 78.83 -17.18
CA TYR A 15 16.68 78.34 -16.02
C TYR A 15 15.54 77.41 -16.44
N PHE A 16 14.76 77.78 -17.45
CA PHE A 16 13.70 76.90 -17.97
C PHE A 16 14.28 75.60 -18.54
N GLY A 17 15.39 75.66 -19.28
CA GLY A 17 16.10 74.48 -19.78
C GLY A 17 16.58 73.55 -18.66
N CYS A 18 17.17 74.11 -17.60
CA CYS A 18 17.57 73.34 -16.42
C CYS A 18 16.38 72.71 -15.70
N ILE A 19 15.27 73.42 -15.56
CA ILE A 19 14.04 72.89 -14.94
C ILE A 19 13.50 71.71 -15.77
N PHE A 20 13.38 71.85 -17.09
CA PHE A 20 12.93 70.77 -17.97
C PHE A 20 13.90 69.57 -17.96
N LEU A 21 15.20 69.82 -17.86
CA LEU A 21 16.22 68.77 -17.75
C LEU A 21 16.07 68.00 -16.44
N VAL A 22 15.88 68.70 -15.32
CA VAL A 22 15.68 68.06 -14.01
C VAL A 22 14.40 67.23 -14.01
N ILE A 23 13.29 67.74 -14.56
CA ILE A 23 12.03 67.00 -14.65
C ILE A 23 12.20 65.73 -15.50
N THR A 24 12.82 65.85 -16.68
CA THR A 24 13.04 64.71 -17.58
C THR A 24 13.98 63.68 -16.94
N CYS A 25 15.04 64.13 -16.27
CA CYS A 25 15.98 63.26 -15.55
C CYS A 25 15.28 62.52 -14.41
N TYR A 26 14.47 63.21 -13.60
CA TYR A 26 13.72 62.58 -12.52
C TYR A 26 12.76 61.50 -13.04
N ASN A 27 12.01 61.80 -14.10
CA ASN A 27 11.10 60.83 -14.72
C ASN A 27 11.84 59.62 -15.31
N TYR A 28 13.01 59.85 -15.92
CA TYR A 28 13.84 58.76 -16.45
C TYR A 28 14.37 57.85 -15.33
N LEU A 29 14.85 58.42 -14.22
CA LEU A 29 15.33 57.65 -13.07
C LEU A 29 14.20 56.85 -12.41
N LYS A 30 13.01 57.46 -12.28
CA LYS A 30 11.82 56.77 -11.76
C LYS A 30 11.43 55.59 -12.64
N LEU A 31 11.31 55.80 -13.96
CA LEU A 31 10.97 54.75 -14.91
C LEU A 31 12.02 53.62 -14.92
N LYS A 32 13.31 53.97 -14.86
CA LYS A 32 14.41 52.99 -14.78
C LYS A 32 14.34 52.15 -13.49
N SER A 33 13.98 52.77 -12.36
CA SER A 33 13.77 52.07 -11.08
C SER A 33 12.60 51.10 -11.16
N GLU A 34 11.46 51.54 -11.72
CA GLU A 34 10.29 50.69 -11.91
C GLU A 34 10.58 49.50 -12.84
N LEU A 35 11.27 49.76 -13.96
CA LEU A 35 11.69 48.71 -14.90
C LEU A 35 12.64 47.71 -14.24
N SER A 36 13.61 48.18 -13.45
CA SER A 36 14.51 47.34 -12.66
C SER A 36 13.72 46.45 -11.68
N ARG A 37 12.73 47.02 -10.98
CA ARG A 37 11.86 46.28 -10.07
C ARG A 37 11.05 45.21 -10.80
N PHE A 38 10.49 45.50 -11.97
CA PHE A 38 9.76 44.52 -12.76
C PHE A 38 10.66 43.38 -13.26
N ARG A 39 11.88 43.68 -13.72
CA ARG A 39 12.84 42.63 -14.11
C ARG A 39 13.19 41.72 -12.95
N ARG A 40 13.40 42.28 -11.75
CA ARG A 40 13.65 41.49 -10.54
C ARG A 40 12.48 40.57 -10.23
N HIS A 41 11.26 41.12 -10.17
CA HIS A 41 10.07 40.31 -9.89
C HIS A 41 9.87 39.21 -10.94
N LEU A 42 10.15 39.47 -12.22
CA LEU A 42 10.06 38.44 -13.26
C LEU A 42 11.13 37.36 -13.09
N SER A 43 12.36 37.76 -12.74
CA SER A 43 13.47 36.83 -12.51
C SER A 43 13.15 35.93 -11.32
N ASP A 44 12.66 36.50 -10.22
CA ASP A 44 12.23 35.76 -9.03
C ASP A 44 11.09 34.78 -9.38
N LYS A 45 10.11 35.22 -10.17
CA LYS A 45 9.00 34.35 -10.61
C LYS A 45 9.48 33.18 -11.46
N LEU A 46 10.39 33.44 -12.41
CA LEU A 46 10.95 32.40 -13.27
C LEU A 46 11.81 31.42 -12.47
N GLU A 47 12.60 31.91 -11.51
CA GLU A 47 13.39 31.06 -10.62
C GLU A 47 12.49 30.15 -9.77
N ILE A 48 11.43 30.73 -9.16
CA ILE A 48 10.44 29.96 -8.40
C ILE A 48 9.76 28.92 -9.29
N GLU A 49 9.33 29.30 -10.50
CA GLU A 49 8.67 28.38 -11.43
C GLU A 49 9.60 27.26 -11.91
N ALA A 50 10.87 27.57 -12.15
CA ALA A 50 11.87 26.56 -12.49
C ALA A 50 12.06 25.57 -11.34
N ASP A 51 12.11 26.04 -10.09
CA ASP A 51 12.29 25.17 -8.92
C ASP A 51 11.04 24.35 -8.60
N THR A 52 9.84 24.90 -8.76
CA THR A 52 8.60 24.11 -8.63
C THR A 52 8.51 23.06 -9.73
N MET A 53 8.85 23.41 -10.97
CA MET A 53 8.89 22.48 -12.10
C MET A 53 9.89 21.34 -11.85
N LYS A 54 11.08 21.64 -11.31
CA LYS A 54 12.06 20.60 -10.92
C LYS A 54 11.49 19.66 -9.86
N LYS A 55 10.84 20.18 -8.82
CA LYS A 55 10.22 19.36 -7.76
C LYS A 55 9.13 18.44 -8.32
N ILE A 56 8.24 18.98 -9.14
CA ILE A 56 7.16 18.20 -9.78
C ILE A 56 7.74 17.07 -10.64
N LYS A 57 8.79 17.35 -11.43
CA LYS A 57 9.46 16.33 -12.23
C LYS A 57 10.11 15.24 -11.37
N ALA A 58 10.78 15.63 -10.28
CA ALA A 58 11.38 14.68 -9.35
C ALA A 58 10.33 13.77 -8.68
N GLU A 59 9.20 14.34 -8.24
CA GLU A 59 8.07 13.57 -7.70
C GLU A 59 7.45 12.64 -8.74
N GLN A 60 7.30 13.09 -9.99
CA GLN A 60 6.79 12.26 -11.08
C GLN A 60 7.71 11.07 -11.37
N GLU A 61 9.03 11.28 -11.39
CA GLU A 61 10.01 10.21 -11.56
C GLU A 61 10.01 9.22 -10.38
N ALA A 62 9.91 9.72 -9.15
CA ALA A 62 9.80 8.89 -7.95
C ALA A 62 8.53 8.03 -7.98
N LEU A 63 7.37 8.64 -8.23
CA LEU A 63 6.09 7.93 -8.34
C LEU A 63 6.10 6.91 -9.49
N ARG A 64 6.71 7.23 -10.63
CA ARG A 64 6.84 6.29 -11.75
C ARG A 64 7.69 5.08 -11.35
N LYS A 65 8.78 5.29 -10.62
CA LYS A 65 9.65 4.22 -10.13
C LYS A 65 8.93 3.36 -9.09
N GLU A 66 8.20 3.97 -8.18
CA GLU A 66 7.39 3.26 -7.19
C GLU A 66 6.28 2.45 -7.86
N ASN A 67 5.60 3.02 -8.86
CA ASN A 67 4.56 2.33 -9.60
C ASN A 67 5.09 1.08 -10.31
N GLU A 68 6.24 1.17 -11.01
CA GLU A 68 6.83 0.00 -11.65
C GLU A 68 7.29 -1.04 -10.61
N THR A 69 7.84 -0.58 -9.48
CA THR A 69 8.22 -1.47 -8.37
C THR A 69 7.00 -2.21 -7.81
N LEU A 70 5.88 -1.51 -7.61
CA LEU A 70 4.63 -2.11 -7.16
C LEU A 70 4.07 -3.07 -8.20
N ARG A 71 4.12 -2.72 -9.49
CA ARG A 71 3.68 -3.60 -10.58
C ARG A 71 4.46 -4.91 -10.61
N VAL A 72 5.79 -4.84 -10.49
CA VAL A 72 6.66 -6.02 -10.38
C VAL A 72 6.33 -6.83 -9.13
N LYS A 73 6.14 -6.18 -7.97
CA LYS A 73 5.76 -6.87 -6.72
C LYS A 73 4.42 -7.57 -6.84
N VAL A 74 3.40 -6.93 -7.42
CA VAL A 74 2.07 -7.52 -7.63
C VAL A 74 2.15 -8.72 -8.57
N ASN A 75 2.89 -8.62 -9.67
CA ASN A 75 3.09 -9.75 -10.57
C ASN A 75 3.82 -10.91 -9.89
N ALA A 76 4.89 -10.63 -9.14
CA ALA A 76 5.59 -11.65 -8.35
C ALA A 76 4.67 -12.29 -7.30
N LEU A 77 3.85 -11.48 -6.62
CA LEU A 77 2.85 -11.94 -5.67
C LEU A 77 1.72 -12.74 -6.31
N ASN A 78 1.48 -12.66 -7.62
CA ASN A 78 0.50 -13.50 -8.30
C ASN A 78 1.14 -14.80 -8.80
N GLU A 79 2.37 -14.75 -9.32
CA GLU A 79 3.07 -15.92 -9.86
C GLU A 79 3.54 -16.91 -8.78
N ILE A 80 4.01 -16.40 -7.64
CA ILE A 80 4.52 -17.23 -6.53
C ILE A 80 3.42 -18.06 -5.87
N PRO A 81 2.26 -17.51 -5.44
CA PRO A 81 1.22 -18.30 -4.79
C PRO A 81 0.55 -19.25 -5.76
N ASP A 82 0.39 -18.91 -7.04
CA ASP A 82 -0.29 -19.80 -7.98
C ASP A 82 0.54 -21.07 -8.22
N ARG A 83 1.84 -20.92 -8.47
CA ARG A 83 2.75 -22.07 -8.61
C ARG A 83 2.89 -22.88 -7.33
N LYS A 84 2.95 -22.21 -6.18
CA LYS A 84 3.05 -22.89 -4.88
C LYS A 84 1.77 -23.64 -4.56
N LEU A 85 0.60 -23.01 -4.71
CA LEU A 85 -0.71 -23.60 -4.47
C LEU A 85 -0.96 -24.76 -5.43
N GLN A 86 -0.61 -24.62 -6.72
CA GLN A 86 -0.71 -25.70 -7.69
C GLN A 86 0.15 -26.91 -7.30
N ARG A 87 1.41 -26.68 -6.88
CA ARG A 87 2.28 -27.75 -6.39
C ARG A 87 1.69 -28.40 -5.13
N ASP A 88 1.22 -27.61 -4.17
CA ASP A 88 0.66 -28.12 -2.91
C ASP A 88 -0.61 -28.94 -3.19
N LEU A 89 -1.49 -28.48 -4.09
CA LEU A 89 -2.67 -29.22 -4.56
C LEU A 89 -2.27 -30.55 -5.22
N GLU A 90 -1.23 -30.54 -6.06
CA GLU A 90 -0.74 -31.76 -6.70
C GLU A 90 -0.17 -32.75 -5.68
N VAL A 91 0.52 -32.27 -4.64
CA VAL A 91 1.00 -33.08 -3.52
C VAL A 91 -0.18 -33.67 -2.75
N TYR A 92 -1.21 -32.88 -2.43
CA TYR A 92 -2.41 -33.37 -1.76
C TYR A 92 -3.16 -34.42 -2.59
N ALA A 93 -3.36 -34.18 -3.88
CA ALA A 93 -4.01 -35.15 -4.77
C ALA A 93 -3.25 -36.49 -4.85
N ARG A 94 -1.90 -36.44 -4.88
CA ARG A 94 -1.07 -37.65 -4.84
C ARG A 94 -1.13 -38.36 -3.49
N ALA A 95 -1.16 -37.61 -2.38
CA ALA A 95 -1.27 -38.16 -1.04
C ALA A 95 -2.63 -38.84 -0.83
N GLU A 96 -3.71 -38.18 -1.25
CA GLU A 96 -5.08 -38.69 -1.22
C GLU A 96 -5.20 -40.01 -2.01
N LYS A 97 -4.70 -40.05 -3.25
CA LYS A 97 -4.67 -41.26 -4.07
C LYS A 97 -3.94 -42.42 -3.37
N ARG A 98 -2.83 -42.12 -2.66
CA ARG A 98 -2.08 -43.14 -1.90
C ARG A 98 -2.84 -43.60 -0.66
N MET A 99 -3.51 -42.71 0.06
CA MET A 99 -4.33 -43.06 1.23
C MET A 99 -5.54 -43.92 0.82
N LEU A 100 -6.19 -43.61 -0.30
CA LEU A 100 -7.29 -44.42 -0.84
C LEU A 100 -6.91 -45.87 -1.14
N ILE A 101 -5.68 -46.10 -1.60
CA ILE A 101 -5.17 -47.44 -1.93
C ILE A 101 -4.68 -48.18 -0.68
N ASN A 102 -4.01 -47.48 0.25
CA ASN A 102 -3.28 -48.10 1.35
C ASN A 102 -4.07 -48.18 2.67
N ALA A 103 -5.18 -47.44 2.81
CA ALA A 103 -5.96 -47.40 4.06
C ALA A 103 -7.38 -47.97 3.85
N PRO A 104 -7.71 -49.14 4.43
CA PRO A 104 -9.06 -49.69 4.36
C PRO A 104 -10.05 -48.82 5.14
N GLY A 105 -11.25 -48.59 4.58
CA GLY A 105 -12.28 -47.74 5.19
C GLY A 105 -12.05 -46.23 5.06
N PHE A 106 -10.89 -45.80 4.53
CA PHE A 106 -10.60 -44.38 4.30
C PHE A 106 -11.46 -43.79 3.18
N ALA A 107 -11.68 -44.52 2.09
CA ALA A 107 -12.47 -44.05 0.95
C ALA A 107 -13.89 -43.57 1.31
N PRO A 108 -14.74 -44.38 1.99
CA PRO A 108 -16.07 -43.90 2.36
C PRO A 108 -16.05 -42.74 3.36
N ALA A 109 -15.14 -42.75 4.35
CA ALA A 109 -15.00 -41.65 5.29
C ALA A 109 -14.54 -40.34 4.63
N TRP A 110 -13.65 -40.44 3.64
CA TRP A 110 -13.16 -39.29 2.87
C TRP A 110 -14.23 -38.73 1.93
N GLU A 111 -15.00 -39.57 1.24
CA GLU A 111 -16.12 -39.13 0.39
C GLU A 111 -17.20 -38.41 1.21
N THR A 112 -17.55 -38.92 2.39
CA THR A 112 -18.47 -38.22 3.31
C THR A 112 -17.90 -36.88 3.77
N ALA A 113 -16.64 -36.86 4.23
CA ALA A 113 -15.99 -35.62 4.66
C ALA A 113 -15.89 -34.58 3.52
N LYS A 114 -15.69 -35.02 2.28
CA LYS A 114 -15.66 -34.16 1.09
C LYS A 114 -17.04 -33.57 0.78
N SER A 115 -18.09 -34.38 0.85
CA SER A 115 -19.48 -33.91 0.71
C SER A 115 -19.86 -32.88 1.79
N ASP A 116 -19.49 -33.16 3.03
CA ASP A 116 -19.75 -32.27 4.16
C ASP A 116 -19.00 -30.94 4.00
N ALA A 117 -17.72 -31.00 3.60
CA ALA A 117 -16.91 -29.81 3.35
C ALA A 117 -17.45 -28.96 2.18
N HIS A 118 -17.95 -29.58 1.10
CA HIS A 118 -18.60 -28.85 0.01
C HIS A 118 -19.88 -28.14 0.47
N THR A 119 -20.64 -28.78 1.35
CA THR A 119 -21.88 -28.21 1.89
C THR A 119 -21.60 -27.05 2.84
N GLU A 120 -20.61 -27.21 3.73
CA GLU A 120 -20.15 -26.16 4.64
C GLU A 120 -19.66 -24.92 3.87
N LEU A 121 -18.88 -25.11 2.81
CA LEU A 121 -18.35 -24.02 2.00
C LEU A 121 -19.46 -23.27 1.24
N ALA A 122 -20.45 -23.99 0.70
CA ALA A 122 -21.63 -23.39 0.07
C ALA A 122 -22.48 -22.59 1.07
N GLU A 123 -22.59 -23.04 2.32
CA GLU A 123 -23.29 -22.31 3.39
C GLU A 123 -22.52 -21.05 3.85
N GLU A 124 -21.18 -21.11 3.90
CA GLU A 124 -20.32 -19.95 4.15
C GLU A 124 -20.45 -18.90 3.02
N GLU A 125 -20.43 -19.32 1.75
CA GLU A 125 -20.61 -18.44 0.59
C GLU A 125 -22.03 -17.83 0.52
N ALA A 126 -23.04 -18.57 0.94
CA ALA A 126 -24.42 -18.09 1.06
C ALA A 126 -24.64 -17.14 2.26
N GLY A 127 -23.59 -16.86 3.06
CA GLY A 127 -23.63 -15.96 4.21
C GLY A 127 -24.42 -16.50 5.41
N ARG A 128 -24.71 -17.81 5.45
CA ARG A 128 -25.49 -18.47 6.52
C ARG A 128 -24.61 -18.92 7.70
N GLN A 129 -23.30 -19.04 7.47
CA GLN A 129 -22.31 -19.42 8.47
C GLN A 129 -21.19 -18.38 8.52
N ALA A 130 -20.71 -18.06 9.72
CA ALA A 130 -19.64 -17.10 9.90
C ALA A 130 -18.29 -17.79 9.57
N PRO A 131 -17.44 -17.23 8.68
CA PRO A 131 -16.26 -17.92 8.17
C PRO A 131 -15.27 -18.26 9.29
N LYS A 132 -15.18 -19.55 9.65
CA LYS A 132 -14.47 -20.03 10.86
C LYS A 132 -13.00 -19.61 10.90
N ARG A 133 -12.38 -19.40 9.73
CA ARG A 133 -10.97 -19.00 9.58
C ARG A 133 -10.69 -17.55 9.97
N ILE A 134 -11.68 -16.66 9.88
CA ILE A 134 -11.51 -15.24 10.18
C ILE A 134 -11.66 -15.00 11.69
N PHE A 135 -12.58 -15.71 12.35
CA PHE A 135 -12.78 -15.61 13.80
C PHE A 135 -11.61 -16.17 14.61
N ALA A 136 -10.97 -17.25 14.16
CA ALA A 136 -9.80 -17.82 14.84
C ALA A 136 -8.58 -16.86 14.85
N ARG A 137 -8.40 -16.05 13.80
CA ARG A 137 -7.33 -15.03 13.74
C ARG A 137 -7.64 -13.78 14.55
N LEU A 138 -8.93 -13.44 14.69
CA LEU A 138 -9.35 -12.24 15.41
C LEU A 138 -9.43 -12.45 16.93
N PHE A 139 -9.73 -13.67 17.38
CA PHE A 139 -9.92 -14.00 18.82
C PHE A 139 -8.88 -14.99 19.38
N GLY A 140 -8.05 -15.62 18.55
CA GLY A 140 -7.04 -16.61 18.97
C GLY A 140 -5.67 -16.03 19.34
N GLY A 141 -5.54 -14.72 19.53
CA GLY A 141 -4.29 -14.01 19.83
C GLY A 141 -3.76 -14.18 21.27
N GLY A 142 -4.18 -15.22 22.01
CA GLY A 142 -3.73 -15.48 23.38
C GLY A 142 -3.60 -16.98 23.65
N ASN A 143 -2.35 -17.46 23.70
CA ASN A 143 -1.90 -18.78 24.15
C ASN A 143 -2.44 -20.04 23.42
N SER A 144 -1.69 -20.50 22.43
CA SER A 144 -1.79 -21.85 21.90
C SER A 144 -1.10 -22.87 22.81
N THR A 145 -1.86 -23.50 23.70
CA THR A 145 -1.63 -24.90 24.12
C THR A 145 -2.69 -25.75 23.45
N THR A 146 -2.27 -26.47 22.41
CA THR A 146 -2.78 -27.76 21.95
C THR A 146 -4.25 -28.07 22.25
N ALA A 147 -5.17 -27.67 21.37
CA ALA A 147 -6.47 -28.31 21.28
C ALA A 147 -6.36 -29.52 20.34
N ALA A 148 -6.01 -30.67 20.92
CA ALA A 148 -6.15 -31.96 20.29
C ALA A 148 -7.64 -32.23 19.97
N LEU A 149 -7.92 -32.81 18.81
CA LEU A 149 -9.25 -33.27 18.42
C LEU A 149 -9.84 -34.20 19.50
N PRO A 150 -11.14 -34.09 19.85
CA PRO A 150 -11.78 -35.09 20.69
C PRO A 150 -11.92 -36.40 19.91
N GLY A 151 -11.15 -37.40 20.33
CA GLY A 151 -11.31 -38.79 19.90
C GLY A 151 -12.70 -39.29 20.28
N ARG A 152 -13.45 -39.71 19.27
CA ARG A 152 -14.75 -40.36 19.42
C ARG A 152 -14.58 -41.76 20.01
N GLU A 153 -14.70 -41.89 21.33
CA GLU A 153 -14.80 -43.17 22.01
C GLU A 153 -16.23 -43.74 21.89
N ASN A 154 -16.42 -44.67 20.95
CA ASN A 154 -17.56 -45.58 20.97
C ASN A 154 -16.99 -47.00 20.99
N GLY A 155 -16.92 -47.58 22.18
CA GLY A 155 -16.45 -48.94 22.44
C GLY A 155 -17.43 -49.66 23.36
N THR A 156 -18.47 -50.20 22.74
CA THR A 156 -19.51 -51.09 23.23
C THR A 156 -19.02 -52.14 24.24
N HIS A 157 -19.54 -52.11 25.48
CA HIS A 157 -19.48 -53.24 26.41
C HIS A 157 -20.59 -54.25 26.05
N ILE A 158 -20.21 -55.40 25.47
CA ILE A 158 -21.02 -56.62 25.45
C ILE A 158 -20.17 -57.76 26.02
N ALA A 159 -20.82 -58.54 26.88
CA ALA A 159 -20.31 -59.67 27.66
C ALA A 159 -19.82 -60.87 26.81
N GLU A 160 -18.94 -61.71 27.37
CA GLU A 160 -19.26 -63.09 27.84
C GLU A 160 -18.01 -64.02 27.98
N SER A 161 -18.02 -64.84 29.06
CA SER A 161 -17.37 -66.18 29.31
C SER A 161 -15.84 -66.38 29.16
N GLU A 162 -15.07 -66.55 30.26
CA GLU A 162 -14.64 -67.81 30.97
C GLU A 162 -13.34 -68.46 30.41
N PRO A 163 -12.64 -69.40 31.11
CA PRO A 163 -12.28 -69.51 32.53
C PRO A 163 -10.78 -69.88 32.76
N ALA A 164 -10.18 -69.55 33.93
CA ALA A 164 -8.96 -70.24 34.39
C ALA A 164 -8.73 -70.15 35.91
N LYS A 165 -9.13 -71.24 36.56
CA LYS A 165 -8.68 -71.83 37.83
C LYS A 165 -7.22 -71.54 38.21
N SER A 166 -6.95 -71.09 39.45
CA SER A 166 -5.87 -71.64 40.29
C SER A 166 -5.95 -71.19 41.75
N THR A 167 -5.94 -72.21 42.61
CA THR A 167 -5.32 -72.32 43.95
C THR A 167 -5.88 -71.52 45.14
N ALA A 168 -6.47 -72.32 46.03
CA ALA A 168 -6.72 -72.09 47.43
C ALA A 168 -5.42 -71.91 48.24
N ASP A 169 -5.49 -71.06 49.26
CA ASP A 169 -4.76 -71.19 50.54
C ASP A 169 -5.41 -70.23 51.56
N HIS A 170 -6.37 -70.76 52.33
CA HIS A 170 -6.46 -70.70 53.81
C HIS A 170 -7.81 -71.19 54.33
#